data_AF-A0A2H9N6G1-F1
#
_entry.id   AF-A0A2H9N6G1-F1
#
_cell.length_a   1.000
_cell.length_b   1.000
_cell.length_c   1.000
_cell.angle_alpha   90.00
_cell.angle_beta   90.00
_cell.angle_gamma   90.00
#
_symmetry.space_group_name_H-M   'P 1'
#
loop_
_entity.id
_entity.type
_entity.pdbx_description
1 polymer ?
#
loop_
_entity_poly.entity_id
_entity_poly.type
_entity_poly.pdbx_seq_one_letter_code
_entity_poly.pdbx_strand_id
1 'polypeptide(L)'
;MSEYPTEDTLNLIKNWSSKDFELAVFICSIWNSDYGSATLTGKRVKTLRLATGGWSGNEDIVAALQQTMFAKVCWQMSKRGGLYIYKIPGRIK
;
A
#
# COMPACT_ATOMS: atom_id res chain seq x y z
N MET A 1 -4.51 -20.54 -3.46
CA MET A 1 -5.36 -20.25 -2.28
C MET A 1 -5.03 -18.83 -1.88
N SER A 2 -5.99 -17.91 -2.00
CA SER A 2 -5.74 -16.50 -1.71
C SER A 2 -5.87 -16.30 -0.19
N GLU A 3 -4.73 -16.27 0.49
CA GLU A 3 -4.69 -16.12 1.95
C GLU A 3 -5.04 -14.68 2.33
N TYR A 4 -5.97 -14.53 3.27
CA TYR A 4 -6.34 -13.21 3.80
C TYR A 4 -5.21 -12.65 4.66
N PRO A 5 -5.02 -11.31 4.71
CA PRO A 5 -4.09 -10.71 5.65
C PRO A 5 -4.52 -11.05 7.09
N THR A 6 -3.56 -11.47 7.90
CA THR A 6 -3.80 -11.71 9.33
C THR A 6 -3.90 -10.40 10.09
N GLU A 7 -4.52 -10.42 11.28
CA GLU A 7 -4.59 -9.23 12.14
C GLU A 7 -3.19 -8.71 12.52
N ASP A 8 -2.22 -9.61 12.73
CA ASP A 8 -0.83 -9.25 12.98
C ASP A 8 -0.20 -8.52 11.79
N THR A 9 -0.52 -8.94 10.56
CA THR A 9 -0.07 -8.27 9.33
C THR A 9 -0.66 -6.86 9.24
N LEU A 10 -1.95 -6.71 9.53
CA LEU A 10 -2.61 -5.40 9.52
C LEU A 10 -2.06 -4.49 10.61
N ASN A 11 -1.79 -5.02 11.80
CA ASN A 11 -1.20 -4.26 12.91
C ASN A 11 0.25 -3.87 12.64
N LEU A 12 1.02 -4.70 11.94
CA LEU A 12 2.36 -4.36 11.47
C LEU A 12 2.32 -3.15 10.52
N ILE A 13 1.36 -3.10 9.58
CA ILE A 13 1.18 -1.96 8.67
C ILE A 13 0.85 -0.69 9.46
N LYS A 14 -0.13 -0.74 10.38
CA LYS A 14 -0.56 0.43 11.17
C LYS A 14 0.58 1.02 12.00
N ASN A 15 1.45 0.17 12.55
CA ASN A 15 2.54 0.56 13.44
C ASN A 15 3.90 0.63 12.73
N TRP A 16 3.92 0.71 11.41
CA TRP A 16 5.17 0.69 10.64
C TRP A 16 6.08 1.87 11.01
N SER A 17 7.27 1.55 11.51
CA SER A 17 8.24 2.54 12.02
C SER A 17 9.47 2.71 11.11
N SER A 18 9.59 1.87 10.08
CA SER A 18 10.72 1.89 9.13
C SER A 18 10.46 2.82 7.94
N LYS A 19 11.24 2.70 6.85
CA LYS A 19 11.15 3.64 5.72
C LYS A 19 9.87 3.44 4.89
N ASP A 20 9.32 4.53 4.39
CA ASP A 20 8.15 4.57 3.49
C ASP A 20 8.30 3.63 2.27
N PHE A 21 9.50 3.58 1.69
CA PHE A 21 9.78 2.68 0.57
C PHE A 21 9.68 1.20 0.96
N GLU A 22 10.15 0.84 2.15
CA GLU A 22 10.11 -0.55 2.64
C GLU A 22 8.67 -0.98 2.93
N LEU A 23 7.85 -0.06 3.49
CA LEU A 23 6.41 -0.29 3.61
C LEU A 23 5.76 -0.54 2.26
N ALA A 24 6.06 0.28 1.24
CA ALA A 24 5.49 0.11 -0.09
C ALA A 24 5.89 -1.23 -0.75
N VAL A 25 7.14 -1.67 -0.56
CA VAL A 25 7.60 -2.99 -1.01
C VAL A 25 6.85 -4.10 -0.29
N PHE A 26 6.70 -3.98 1.04
CA PHE A 26 5.96 -4.95 1.85
C PHE A 26 4.51 -5.08 1.39
N ILE A 27 3.80 -3.95 1.21
CA ILE A 27 2.42 -3.95 0.69
C ILE A 27 2.32 -4.68 -0.65
N CYS A 28 3.26 -4.47 -1.58
CA CYS A 28 3.26 -5.20 -2.84
C CYS A 28 3.46 -6.71 -2.66
N SER A 29 4.24 -7.13 -1.66
CA SER A 29 4.54 -8.55 -1.42
C SER A 29 3.37 -9.34 -0.83
N ILE A 30 2.47 -8.68 -0.10
CA ILE A 30 1.28 -9.30 0.52
C ILE A 30 -0.01 -9.04 -0.28
N TRP A 31 0.09 -8.33 -1.41
CA TRP A 31 -1.09 -7.96 -2.20
C TRP A 31 -1.66 -9.17 -2.94
N ASN A 32 -2.97 -9.36 -2.83
CA ASN A 32 -3.64 -10.40 -3.57
C ASN A 32 -3.80 -9.98 -5.04
N SER A 33 -2.97 -10.58 -5.89
CA SER A 33 -2.88 -10.28 -7.32
C SER A 33 -3.86 -11.09 -8.18
N ASP A 34 -4.59 -12.05 -7.60
CA ASP A 34 -5.67 -12.75 -8.30
C ASP A 34 -6.89 -11.84 -8.51
N TYR A 35 -7.07 -10.84 -7.63
CA TYR A 35 -8.18 -9.89 -7.67
C TYR A 35 -7.73 -8.48 -8.03
N GLY A 36 -6.65 -8.02 -7.41
CA GLY A 36 -6.16 -6.64 -7.52
C GLY A 36 -4.81 -6.55 -8.21
N SER A 37 -4.23 -5.34 -8.18
CA SER A 37 -2.86 -5.12 -8.63
C SER A 37 -2.15 -4.14 -7.71
N ALA A 38 -0.93 -4.48 -7.28
CA ALA A 38 -0.02 -3.56 -6.62
C ALA A 38 1.24 -3.38 -7.47
N THR A 39 1.59 -2.14 -7.80
CA THR A 39 2.82 -1.84 -8.53
C THR A 39 3.60 -0.72 -7.88
N LEU A 40 4.93 -0.87 -7.84
CA LEU A 40 5.85 0.13 -7.34
C LEU A 40 6.82 0.51 -8.46
N THR A 41 6.69 1.73 -8.99
CA THR A 41 7.44 2.20 -10.18
C THR A 41 8.16 3.51 -9.91
N GLY A 42 9.03 3.93 -10.85
CA GLY A 42 9.78 5.19 -10.77
C GLY A 42 11.20 5.03 -10.20
N LYS A 43 12.05 6.04 -10.43
CA LYS A 43 13.46 6.05 -10.00
C LYS A 43 13.68 6.99 -8.82
N ARG A 44 13.58 8.31 -9.05
CA ARG A 44 13.76 9.35 -8.03
C ARG A 44 12.55 9.46 -7.12
N VAL A 45 11.35 9.56 -7.67
CA VAL A 45 10.09 9.48 -6.93
C VAL A 45 9.48 8.12 -7.23
N LYS A 46 9.09 7.39 -6.18
CA LYS A 46 8.42 6.10 -6.35
C LYS A 46 6.92 6.32 -6.35
N THR A 47 6.22 5.62 -7.25
CA THR A 47 4.75 5.64 -7.29
C THR A 47 4.26 4.25 -6.91
N LEU A 48 3.54 4.17 -5.80
CA LEU A 48 2.81 2.98 -5.38
C LEU A 48 1.37 3.09 -5.91
N ARG A 49 0.97 2.16 -6.77
CA ARG A 49 -0.39 2.07 -7.31
C ARG A 49 -1.04 0.79 -6.79
N LEU A 50 -2.14 0.94 -6.08
CA LEU A 50 -2.90 -0.16 -5.50
C LEU A 50 -4.31 -0.16 -6.09
N ALA A 51 -4.70 -1.25 -6.75
CA ALA A 51 -6.07 -1.51 -7.17
C ALA A 51 -6.60 -2.71 -6.39
N THR A 52 -7.65 -2.54 -5.58
CA THR A 52 -8.14 -3.59 -4.68
C THR A 52 -8.82 -4.75 -5.41
N GLY A 53 -9.41 -4.47 -6.57
CA GLY A 53 -10.17 -5.47 -7.35
C GLY A 53 -11.50 -5.85 -6.71
N GLY A 54 -11.96 -5.09 -5.70
CA GLY A 54 -13.17 -5.41 -4.94
C GLY A 54 -13.01 -6.58 -3.97
N TRP A 55 -11.79 -7.03 -3.72
CA TRP A 55 -11.53 -8.07 -2.71
C TRP A 55 -11.27 -7.44 -1.35
N SER A 56 -12.03 -7.88 -0.33
CA SER A 56 -12.02 -7.29 1.00
C SER A 56 -10.65 -7.32 1.69
N GLY A 57 -9.85 -8.37 1.50
CA GLY A 57 -8.51 -8.41 2.12
C GLY A 57 -7.56 -7.32 1.61
N ASN A 58 -7.66 -6.93 0.33
CA ASN A 58 -6.90 -5.79 -0.20
C ASN A 58 -7.46 -4.47 0.34
N GLU A 59 -8.77 -4.41 0.59
CA GLU A 59 -9.41 -3.25 1.23
C GLU A 59 -8.98 -3.10 2.69
N ASP A 60 -8.83 -4.20 3.44
CA ASP A 60 -8.31 -4.21 4.80
C ASP A 60 -6.85 -3.72 4.85
N ILE A 61 -6.01 -4.16 3.91
CA ILE A 61 -4.63 -3.67 3.77
C ILE A 61 -4.61 -2.15 3.54
N VAL A 62 -5.48 -1.63 2.67
CA VAL A 62 -5.59 -0.18 2.42
C VAL A 62 -6.11 0.56 3.64
N ALA A 63 -7.12 0.02 4.32
CA ALA A 63 -7.68 0.61 5.53
C ALA A 63 -6.62 0.72 6.64
N ALA A 64 -5.80 -0.32 6.83
CA ALA A 64 -4.64 -0.28 7.72
C ALA A 64 -3.60 0.76 7.27
N LEU A 65 -3.26 0.78 5.98
CA LEU A 65 -2.31 1.73 5.41
C LEU A 65 -2.77 3.19 5.60
N GLN A 66 -4.06 3.48 5.46
CA GLN A 66 -4.62 4.83 5.61
C GLN A 66 -4.47 5.41 7.02
N GLN A 67 -4.24 4.57 8.04
CA GLN A 67 -4.03 5.02 9.42
C GLN A 67 -2.57 5.49 9.66
N THR A 68 -1.66 5.21 8.73
CA THR A 68 -0.23 5.49 8.87
C THR A 68 0.14 6.94 8.51
N MET A 69 1.29 7.40 9.01
CA MET A 69 1.88 8.66 8.53
C MET A 69 2.29 8.59 7.06
N PHE A 70 2.66 7.41 6.56
CA PHE A 70 2.91 7.18 5.14
C PHE A 70 1.72 7.62 4.30
N ALA A 71 0.49 7.19 4.65
CA ALA A 71 -0.68 7.58 3.89
C ALA A 71 -0.95 9.08 3.97
N LYS A 72 -0.76 9.71 5.13
CA LYS A 72 -0.99 11.16 5.28
C LYS A 72 -0.04 12.01 4.45
N VAL A 73 1.20 11.56 4.26
CA VAL A 73 2.26 12.33 3.56
C VAL A 73 2.37 11.96 2.08
N CYS A 74 2.28 10.66 1.76
CA CYS A 74 2.53 10.15 0.42
C CYS A 74 1.26 10.02 -0.43
N TRP A 75 0.06 10.14 0.14
CA TRP A 75 -1.19 10.00 -0.64
C TRP A 75 -1.31 11.08 -1.70
N GLN A 76 -1.59 10.65 -2.93
CA GLN A 76 -1.76 11.55 -4.08
C GLN A 76 -3.21 11.58 -4.56
N MET A 77 -3.85 10.41 -4.67
CA MET A 77 -5.26 10.31 -5.06
C MET A 77 -5.84 8.95 -4.70
N SER A 78 -7.16 8.92 -4.56
CA SER A 78 -7.96 7.70 -4.62
C SER A 78 -9.12 7.90 -5.61
N LYS A 79 -9.62 6.80 -6.17
CA LYS A 79 -10.79 6.79 -7.06
C LYS A 79 -11.79 5.74 -6.59
N ARG A 80 -13.08 6.03 -6.74
CA ARG A 80 -14.17 5.05 -6.58
C ARG A 80 -13.85 3.79 -7.40
N GLY A 81 -14.14 2.62 -6.82
CA GLY A 81 -13.74 1.32 -7.37
C GLY A 81 -12.38 0.80 -6.88
N GLY A 82 -11.80 1.40 -5.82
CA GLY A 82 -10.68 0.80 -5.08
C GLY A 82 -9.29 1.07 -5.66
N LEU A 83 -9.10 2.20 -6.36
CA LEU A 83 -7.77 2.61 -6.84
C LEU A 83 -7.18 3.66 -5.89
N TYR A 84 -5.94 3.42 -5.45
CA TYR A 84 -5.16 4.32 -4.60
C TYR A 84 -3.77 4.54 -5.22
N ILE A 85 -3.31 5.78 -5.20
CA ILE A 85 -1.99 6.17 -5.70
C ILE A 85 -1.26 6.97 -4.62
N TYR A 86 -0.05 6.54 -4.31
CA TYR A 86 0.86 7.21 -3.39
C TYR A 86 2.16 7.58 -4.12
N LYS A 87 2.68 8.78 -3.86
CA LYS A 87 3.98 9.25 -4.32
C LYS A 87 4.95 9.32 -3.15
N ILE A 88 5.98 8.51 -3.21
CA ILE A 88 7.02 8.42 -2.19
C ILE A 88 8.21 9.26 -2.68
N PRO A 89 8.53 10.37 -2.02
CA PRO A 89 9.66 11.19 -2.41
C PRO A 89 10.95 10.39 -2.26
N GLY A 90 11.83 10.46 -3.26
CA GLY A 90 13.20 9.99 -3.07
C GLY A 90 13.90 10.90 -2.09
N ARG A 91 14.78 10.34 -1.26
CA ARG A 91 15.71 11.16 -0.48
C ARG A 91 16.45 12.09 -1.44
N ILE A 92 16.31 13.39 -1.25
CA ILE A 92 17.27 14.37 -1.73
C ILE A 92 18.52 14.07 -0.90
N LYS A 93 19.60 13.63 -1.56
CA LYS A 93 20.91 13.51 -0.93
C LYS A 93 21.41 14.88 -0.52
#